data_AF-A0A2N0LYQ8-F1
#
_entry.id   AF-A0A2N0LYQ8-F1
#
_cell.length_a   1.000
_cell.length_b   1.000
_cell.length_c   1.000
_cell.angle_alpha   90.00
_cell.angle_beta   90.00
_cell.angle_gamma   90.00
#
_symmetry.space_group_name_H-M   'P 1'
#
loop_
_entity.id
_entity.type
_entity.pdbx_description
1 polymer ?
#
loop_
_entity_poly.entity_id
_entity_poly.type
_entity_poly.pdbx_seq_one_letter_code
_entity_poly.pdbx_strand_id
1 'polypeptide(L)'
;MLSGFDSSLDSRLREAEEAEKELVRLQPVAEEAPKLRLEKAKVQKRQEREHAKNSAMRIVERSMHAATEKQTRVPDLLESAGRAVQTLYTVMKELDGYRREASESMAIVDRVDYEIEVEEGEEHEISLDRDPRGLAYALAARHGDVRVKELLEEMEPGFTFLRGCDLSEPLYRDVAKFVLQHAINTPEGEIAAMTENQPVTTNGRTQSSSGPAVQELEE
;
A
#
# COMPACT_ATOMS: atom_id res chain seq x y z
N MET A 1 49.35 84.55 47.97
CA MET A 1 48.94 84.11 46.62
C MET A 1 48.07 82.86 46.75
N LEU A 2 46.81 83.03 47.18
CA LEU A 2 45.86 81.92 47.45
C LEU A 2 44.61 81.98 46.57
N SER A 3 44.33 83.10 45.88
CA SER A 3 43.06 83.28 45.14
C SER A 3 42.98 82.58 43.79
N GLY A 4 44.10 82.12 43.23
CA GLY A 4 44.13 81.40 41.94
C GLY A 4 43.73 79.92 42.07
N PHE A 5 44.03 79.30 43.22
CA PHE A 5 43.74 77.89 43.48
C PHE A 5 42.25 77.68 43.81
N ASP A 6 41.64 78.61 44.56
CA ASP A 6 40.20 78.60 44.87
C ASP A 6 39.33 78.81 43.62
N SER A 7 39.72 79.71 42.70
CA SER A 7 38.95 79.96 41.47
C SER A 7 38.88 78.75 40.52
N SER A 8 39.96 77.94 40.48
CA SER A 8 40.02 76.69 39.70
C SER A 8 39.16 75.59 40.34
N LEU A 9 39.13 75.51 41.67
CA LEU A 9 38.29 74.55 42.39
C LEU A 9 36.80 74.90 42.26
N ASP A 10 36.44 76.18 42.37
CA ASP A 10 35.06 76.66 42.20
C ASP A 10 34.52 76.42 40.78
N SER A 11 35.37 76.59 39.76
CA SER A 11 34.98 76.31 38.37
C SER A 11 34.70 74.83 38.13
N ARG A 12 35.55 73.94 38.66
CA ARG A 12 35.35 72.47 38.62
C ARG A 12 34.16 72.02 39.45
N LEU A 13 33.92 72.67 40.59
CA LEU A 13 32.76 72.39 41.43
C LEU A 13 31.47 72.72 40.68
N ARG A 14 31.39 73.88 40.02
CA ARG A 14 30.23 74.23 39.16
C ARG A 14 30.02 73.26 38.02
N GLU A 15 31.09 72.87 37.34
CA GLU A 15 31.03 71.91 36.23
C GLU A 15 30.54 70.53 36.72
N ALA A 16 30.97 70.10 37.91
CA ALA A 16 30.49 68.87 38.54
C ALA A 16 29.02 68.97 39.01
N GLU A 17 28.59 70.10 39.56
CA GLU A 17 27.19 70.34 39.97
C GLU A 17 26.24 70.43 38.76
N GLU A 18 26.70 70.99 37.63
CA GLU A 18 25.95 70.98 36.36
C GLU A 18 25.84 69.55 35.80
N ALA A 19 26.93 68.78 35.83
CA ALA A 19 26.91 67.37 35.45
C ALA A 19 26.00 66.52 36.37
N GLU A 20 25.96 66.80 37.67
CA GLU A 20 25.06 66.13 38.62
C GLU A 20 23.59 66.47 38.31
N LYS A 21 23.28 67.75 38.04
CA LYS A 21 21.94 68.17 37.60
C LYS A 21 21.53 67.50 36.29
N GLU A 22 22.45 67.33 35.35
CA GLU A 22 22.20 66.58 34.12
C GLU A 22 21.98 65.08 34.39
N LEU A 23 22.78 64.46 35.26
CA LEU A 23 22.59 63.05 35.64
C LEU A 23 21.25 62.82 36.32
N VAL A 24 20.85 63.69 37.25
CA VAL A 24 19.53 63.64 37.91
C VAL A 24 18.41 63.80 36.89
N ARG A 25 18.59 64.66 35.88
CA ARG A 25 17.62 64.85 34.78
C ARG A 25 17.55 63.64 33.85
N LEU A 26 18.66 62.95 33.60
CA LEU A 26 18.75 61.80 32.69
C LEU A 26 18.38 60.47 33.35
N GLN A 27 18.49 60.37 34.68
CA GLN A 27 18.15 59.19 35.47
C GLN A 27 16.75 58.62 35.16
N PRO A 28 15.64 59.40 35.12
CA PRO A 28 14.33 58.86 34.78
C PRO A 28 14.26 58.30 33.36
N VAL A 29 14.97 58.91 32.41
CA VAL A 29 15.03 58.46 31.01
C VAL A 29 15.84 57.15 30.89
N ALA A 30 16.92 57.03 31.65
CA ALA A 30 17.73 55.82 31.72
C ALA A 30 16.96 54.63 32.32
N GLU A 31 16.09 54.89 33.31
CA GLU A 31 15.21 53.86 33.92
C GLU A 31 14.06 53.43 32.99
N GLU A 32 13.62 54.30 32.08
CA GLU A 32 12.57 54.03 31.11
C GLU A 32 13.07 53.24 29.90
N ALA A 33 14.29 53.49 29.44
CA ALA A 33 14.91 52.81 28.31
C ALA A 33 14.83 51.25 28.33
N PRO A 34 15.13 50.53 29.43
CA PRO A 34 14.99 49.07 29.46
C PRO A 34 13.53 48.61 29.36
N LYS A 35 12.57 49.36 29.93
CA LYS A 35 11.14 49.04 29.83
C LYS A 35 10.66 49.17 28.39
N LEU A 36 11.06 50.25 27.71
CA LEU A 36 10.75 50.48 26.30
C LEU A 36 11.38 49.41 25.39
N ARG A 37 12.60 48.95 25.67
CA ARG A 37 13.23 47.84 24.93
C ARG A 37 12.45 46.54 25.10
N LEU A 38 12.02 46.22 26.32
CA LEU A 38 11.22 45.03 26.59
C LEU A 38 9.87 45.09 25.88
N GLU A 39 9.20 46.24 25.93
CA GLU A 39 7.91 46.45 25.26
C GLU A 39 8.06 46.31 23.73
N LYS A 40 9.08 46.97 23.15
CA LYS A 40 9.41 46.82 21.72
C LYS A 40 9.65 45.36 21.33
N ALA A 41 10.42 44.62 22.12
CA ALA A 41 10.69 43.20 21.87
C ALA A 41 9.41 42.35 21.93
N LYS A 42 8.51 42.63 22.89
CA LYS A 42 7.19 41.96 22.99
C LYS A 42 6.33 42.23 21.75
N VAL A 43 6.28 43.49 21.30
CA VAL A 43 5.52 43.88 20.11
C VAL A 43 6.09 43.22 18.85
N GLN A 44 7.42 43.24 18.67
CA GLN A 44 8.08 42.57 17.53
C GLN A 44 7.79 41.07 17.51
N LYS A 45 7.95 40.38 18.65
CA LYS A 45 7.64 38.94 18.75
C LYS A 45 6.17 38.63 18.45
N ARG A 46 5.24 39.52 18.83
CA ARG A 46 3.82 39.38 18.50
C ARG A 46 3.58 39.54 17.00
N GLN A 47 4.21 40.52 16.36
CA GLN A 47 4.10 40.74 14.92
C GLN A 47 4.68 39.58 14.12
N GLU A 48 5.84 39.04 14.51
CA GLU A 48 6.44 37.85 13.88
C GLU A 48 5.53 36.63 13.99
N ARG A 49 4.91 36.41 15.17
CA ARG A 49 3.93 35.34 15.38
C ARG A 49 2.71 35.49 14.49
N GLU A 50 2.13 36.69 14.41
CA GLU A 50 0.97 36.95 13.55
C GLU A 50 1.33 36.79 12.07
N HIS A 51 2.51 37.27 11.65
CA HIS A 51 2.98 37.05 10.29
C HIS A 51 3.15 35.56 9.98
N ALA A 52 3.82 34.80 10.85
CA ALA A 52 4.02 33.36 10.67
C ALA A 52 2.68 32.62 10.61
N LYS A 53 1.73 32.95 11.50
CA LYS A 53 0.38 32.40 11.52
C LYS A 53 -0.37 32.71 10.22
N ASN A 54 -0.34 33.94 9.74
CA ASN A 54 -1.02 34.35 8.52
C ASN A 54 -0.43 33.68 7.28
N SER A 55 0.90 33.54 7.21
CA SER A 55 1.57 32.79 6.14
C SER A 55 1.16 31.32 6.14
N ALA A 56 1.14 30.67 7.32
CA ALA A 56 0.69 29.29 7.45
C ALA A 56 -0.78 29.13 7.07
N MET A 57 -1.65 30.06 7.48
CA MET A 57 -3.08 30.03 7.16
C MET A 57 -3.33 30.09 5.65
N ARG A 58 -2.58 30.92 4.92
CA ARG A 58 -2.67 30.96 3.44
C ARG A 58 -2.30 29.63 2.78
N ILE A 59 -1.33 28.91 3.33
CA ILE A 59 -0.94 27.58 2.82
C ILE A 59 -2.05 26.57 3.10
N VAL A 60 -2.66 26.63 4.29
CA VAL A 60 -3.81 25.79 4.66
C VAL A 60 -4.98 26.05 3.71
N GLU A 61 -5.37 27.32 3.51
CA GLU A 61 -6.47 27.71 2.62
C GLU A 61 -6.22 27.22 1.19
N ARG A 62 -5.01 27.43 0.64
CA ARG A 62 -4.66 26.94 -0.69
C ARG A 62 -4.76 25.41 -0.79
N SER A 63 -4.23 24.70 0.21
CA SER A 63 -4.26 23.23 0.23
C SER A 63 -5.67 22.68 0.37
N MET A 64 -6.50 23.33 1.20
CA MET A 64 -7.92 23.00 1.36
C MET A 64 -8.67 23.19 0.05
N HIS A 65 -8.52 24.34 -0.62
CA HIS A 65 -9.17 24.58 -1.90
C HIS A 65 -8.75 23.56 -2.97
N ALA A 66 -7.45 23.27 -3.08
CA ALA A 66 -6.97 22.26 -4.02
C ALA A 66 -7.51 20.85 -3.70
N ALA A 67 -7.68 20.51 -2.42
CA ALA A 67 -8.29 19.25 -2.01
C ALA A 67 -9.78 19.21 -2.38
N THR A 68 -10.53 20.28 -2.10
CA THR A 68 -11.96 20.39 -2.45
C THR A 68 -12.17 20.28 -3.96
N GLU A 69 -11.33 20.92 -4.76
CA GLU A 69 -11.39 20.83 -6.22
C GLU A 69 -11.12 19.40 -6.73
N LYS A 70 -10.21 18.67 -6.09
CA LYS A 70 -9.99 17.25 -6.44
C LYS A 70 -11.11 16.35 -5.95
N GLN A 71 -11.72 16.66 -4.81
CA GLN A 71 -12.83 15.90 -4.24
C GLN A 71 -14.07 15.91 -5.14
N THR A 72 -14.31 16.97 -5.92
CA THR A 72 -15.43 17.00 -6.87
C THR A 72 -15.35 15.92 -7.94
N ARG A 73 -14.14 15.42 -8.24
CA ARG A 73 -13.91 14.34 -9.23
C ARG A 73 -14.09 12.93 -8.67
N VAL A 74 -14.07 12.78 -7.34
CA VAL A 74 -14.10 11.45 -6.69
C VAL A 74 -15.40 10.68 -7.00
N PRO A 75 -16.60 11.29 -6.94
CA PRO A 75 -17.84 10.59 -7.24
C PRO A 75 -17.85 9.99 -8.66
N ASP A 76 -17.48 10.77 -9.67
CA ASP A 76 -17.50 10.32 -11.07
C ASP A 76 -16.51 9.18 -11.31
N LEU A 77 -15.30 9.28 -10.73
CA LEU A 77 -14.30 8.22 -10.83
C LEU A 77 -14.75 6.94 -10.11
N LEU A 78 -15.36 7.08 -8.94
CA LEU A 78 -15.90 5.94 -8.19
C LEU A 78 -17.05 5.28 -8.94
N GLU A 79 -17.94 6.06 -9.55
CA GLU A 79 -19.05 5.54 -10.34
C GLU A 79 -18.55 4.79 -11.59
N SER A 80 -17.54 5.34 -12.28
CA SER A 80 -16.90 4.67 -13.42
C SER A 80 -16.22 3.37 -13.01
N ALA A 81 -15.44 3.38 -11.91
CA ALA A 81 -14.79 2.18 -11.39
C ALA A 81 -15.83 1.14 -10.95
N GLY A 82 -16.89 1.56 -10.25
CA GLY A 82 -17.97 0.69 -9.81
C GLY A 82 -18.68 0.01 -10.98
N ARG A 83 -18.99 0.75 -12.05
CA ARG A 83 -19.57 0.18 -13.27
C ARG A 83 -18.64 -0.85 -13.93
N ALA A 84 -17.35 -0.54 -14.06
CA ALA A 84 -16.39 -1.47 -14.66
C ALA A 84 -16.25 -2.76 -13.85
N VAL A 85 -16.16 -2.65 -12.52
CA VAL A 85 -16.11 -3.80 -11.61
C VAL A 85 -17.41 -4.61 -11.67
N GLN A 86 -18.56 -3.95 -11.76
CA GLN A 86 -19.85 -4.63 -11.93
C GLN A 86 -19.93 -5.41 -13.25
N THR A 87 -19.44 -4.83 -14.35
CA THR A 87 -19.36 -5.54 -15.64
C THR A 87 -18.46 -6.77 -15.53
N LEU A 88 -17.28 -6.62 -14.90
CA LEU A 88 -16.37 -7.74 -14.68
C LEU A 88 -17.04 -8.83 -13.82
N TYR A 89 -17.75 -8.45 -12.76
CA TYR A 89 -18.52 -9.37 -11.93
C TYR A 89 -19.54 -10.17 -12.72
N THR A 90 -20.34 -9.52 -13.56
CA THR A 90 -21.35 -10.21 -14.37
C THR A 90 -20.72 -11.22 -15.32
N VAL A 91 -19.64 -10.83 -16.02
CA VAL A 91 -18.92 -11.74 -16.93
C VAL A 91 -18.34 -12.93 -16.16
N MET A 92 -17.72 -12.69 -14.99
CA MET A 92 -17.16 -13.77 -14.17
C MET A 92 -18.22 -14.75 -13.69
N LYS A 93 -19.41 -14.25 -13.34
CA LYS A 93 -20.54 -15.09 -12.93
C LYS A 93 -21.11 -15.91 -14.09
N GLU A 94 -21.18 -15.33 -15.28
CA GLU A 94 -21.57 -16.06 -16.49
C GLU A 94 -20.55 -17.15 -16.85
N LEU A 95 -19.25 -16.83 -16.78
CA LEU A 95 -18.18 -17.80 -16.96
C LEU A 95 -18.27 -18.95 -15.96
N ASP A 96 -18.51 -18.68 -14.68
CA ASP A 96 -18.72 -19.73 -13.68
C ASP A 96 -19.93 -20.63 -14.02
N GLY A 97 -21.01 -20.04 -14.55
CA GLY A 97 -22.14 -20.78 -15.08
C GLY A 97 -21.75 -21.75 -16.20
N TYR A 98 -21.05 -21.25 -17.22
CA TYR A 98 -20.60 -22.08 -18.34
C TYR A 98 -19.60 -23.16 -17.91
N ARG A 99 -18.73 -22.87 -16.93
CA ARG A 99 -17.81 -23.88 -16.37
C ARG A 99 -18.56 -25.01 -15.69
N ARG A 100 -19.59 -24.69 -14.90
CA ARG A 100 -20.42 -25.70 -14.25
C ARG A 100 -21.17 -26.54 -15.27
N GLU A 101 -21.78 -25.90 -16.26
CA GLU A 101 -22.48 -26.61 -17.35
C GLU A 101 -21.53 -27.54 -18.14
N ALA A 102 -20.32 -27.08 -18.44
CA ALA A 102 -19.29 -27.90 -19.08
C ALA A 102 -18.87 -29.09 -18.20
N SER A 103 -18.66 -28.87 -16.90
CA SER A 103 -18.32 -29.94 -15.96
C SER A 103 -19.45 -30.95 -15.78
N GLU A 104 -20.70 -30.50 -15.70
CA GLU A 104 -21.88 -31.36 -15.62
C GLU A 104 -22.05 -32.20 -16.89
N SER A 105 -21.88 -31.58 -18.06
CA SER A 105 -21.93 -32.27 -19.34
C SER A 105 -20.81 -33.29 -19.49
N MET A 106 -19.60 -32.93 -19.06
CA MET A 106 -18.45 -33.83 -19.10
C MET A 106 -18.58 -34.98 -18.10
N ALA A 107 -19.24 -34.78 -16.95
CA ALA A 107 -19.56 -35.86 -16.03
C ALA A 107 -20.52 -36.90 -16.64
N ILE A 108 -21.40 -36.48 -17.57
CA ILE A 108 -22.24 -37.43 -18.33
C ILE A 108 -21.37 -38.24 -19.29
N VAL A 109 -20.42 -37.60 -19.99
CA VAL A 109 -19.48 -38.30 -20.89
C VAL A 109 -18.66 -39.33 -20.12
N ASP A 110 -18.03 -38.92 -19.02
CA ASP A 110 -17.23 -39.81 -18.16
C ASP A 110 -18.06 -40.98 -17.62
N ARG A 111 -19.33 -40.74 -17.28
CA ARG A 111 -20.23 -41.81 -16.84
C ARG A 111 -20.56 -42.80 -17.95
N VAL A 112 -20.80 -42.32 -19.17
CA VAL A 112 -21.05 -43.19 -20.33
C VAL A 112 -19.81 -44.03 -20.61
N ASP A 113 -18.62 -43.42 -20.59
CA ASP A 113 -17.36 -44.14 -20.76
C ASP A 113 -17.17 -45.20 -19.66
N TYR A 114 -17.48 -44.87 -18.40
CA TYR A 114 -17.46 -45.82 -17.30
C TYR A 114 -18.42 -47.00 -17.52
N GLU A 115 -19.67 -46.73 -17.94
CA GLU A 115 -20.66 -47.77 -18.20
C GLU A 115 -20.21 -48.72 -19.32
N ILE A 116 -19.58 -48.18 -20.39
CA ILE A 116 -18.98 -48.97 -21.48
C ILE A 116 -17.79 -49.79 -20.98
N GLU A 117 -16.83 -49.19 -20.26
CA GLU A 117 -15.66 -49.90 -19.73
C GLU A 117 -16.05 -51.03 -18.76
N VAL A 118 -17.12 -50.83 -17.98
CA VAL A 118 -17.68 -51.88 -17.11
C VAL A 118 -18.29 -53.00 -17.94
N GLU A 119 -19.18 -52.70 -18.90
CA GLU A 119 -19.84 -53.74 -19.72
C GLU A 119 -18.81 -54.60 -20.48
N GLU A 120 -17.90 -53.96 -21.22
CA GLU A 120 -16.87 -54.66 -21.99
C GLU A 120 -15.90 -55.46 -21.10
N GLY A 121 -15.54 -54.90 -19.94
CA GLY A 121 -14.61 -55.53 -19.02
C GLY A 121 -15.24 -56.69 -18.23
N GLU A 122 -16.52 -56.60 -17.86
CA GLU A 122 -17.26 -57.70 -17.24
C GLU A 122 -17.40 -58.88 -18.21
N GLU A 123 -17.77 -58.61 -19.47
CA GLU A 123 -17.80 -59.63 -20.53
C GLU A 123 -16.44 -60.32 -20.69
N HIS A 124 -15.35 -59.55 -20.63
CA HIS A 124 -13.99 -60.07 -20.72
C HIS A 124 -13.62 -60.96 -19.54
N GLU A 125 -13.85 -60.52 -18.29
CA GLU A 125 -13.52 -61.30 -17.09
C GLU A 125 -14.36 -62.59 -17.00
N ILE A 126 -15.65 -62.53 -17.36
CA ILE A 126 -16.53 -63.70 -17.42
C ILE A 126 -16.02 -64.69 -18.49
N SER A 127 -15.57 -64.21 -19.65
CA SER A 127 -15.00 -65.08 -20.70
C SER A 127 -13.73 -65.83 -20.26
N LEU A 128 -13.07 -65.34 -19.20
CA LEU A 128 -11.87 -65.93 -18.60
C LEU A 128 -12.16 -66.71 -17.30
N ASP A 129 -13.42 -66.94 -16.94
CA ASP A 129 -13.87 -67.55 -15.67
C ASP A 129 -13.34 -66.81 -14.41
N ARG A 130 -13.27 -65.47 -14.47
CA ARG A 130 -12.82 -64.61 -13.36
C ARG A 130 -13.98 -63.82 -12.76
N ASP A 131 -13.78 -63.32 -11.54
CA ASP A 131 -14.78 -62.50 -10.81
C ASP A 131 -14.64 -61.01 -11.20
N PRO A 132 -15.68 -60.39 -11.80
CA PRO A 132 -15.63 -59.00 -12.25
C PRO A 132 -15.63 -57.96 -11.11
N ARG A 133 -15.90 -58.33 -9.86
CA ARG A 133 -16.05 -57.36 -8.76
C ARG A 133 -14.82 -56.49 -8.52
N GLY A 134 -13.62 -57.03 -8.75
CA GLY A 134 -12.37 -56.26 -8.60
C GLY A 134 -12.19 -55.20 -9.67
N LEU A 135 -12.71 -55.44 -10.88
CA LEU A 135 -12.67 -54.50 -12.00
C LEU A 135 -13.49 -53.25 -11.71
N ALA A 136 -14.72 -53.40 -11.20
CA ALA A 136 -15.58 -52.27 -10.87
C ALA A 136 -14.92 -51.27 -9.88
N TYR A 137 -14.18 -51.77 -8.90
CA TYR A 137 -13.40 -50.91 -7.98
C TYR A 137 -12.26 -50.18 -8.68
N ALA A 138 -11.56 -50.85 -9.60
CA ALA A 138 -10.46 -50.24 -10.35
C ALA A 138 -10.96 -49.16 -11.32
N LEU A 139 -12.10 -49.39 -11.97
CA LEU A 139 -12.74 -48.42 -12.86
C LEU A 139 -13.29 -47.22 -12.08
N ALA A 140 -13.98 -47.46 -10.95
CA ALA A 140 -14.49 -46.37 -10.12
C ALA A 140 -13.38 -45.43 -9.58
N ALA A 141 -12.15 -45.91 -9.46
CA ALA A 141 -11.00 -45.07 -9.07
C ALA A 141 -10.44 -44.21 -10.22
N ARG A 142 -10.75 -44.55 -11.49
CA ARG A 142 -10.29 -43.85 -12.69
C ARG A 142 -11.29 -42.81 -13.21
N HIS A 143 -12.55 -42.93 -12.83
CA HIS A 143 -13.66 -42.06 -13.25
C HIS A 143 -14.09 -41.09 -12.13
N GLY A 144 -14.91 -40.09 -12.47
CA GLY A 144 -15.42 -39.07 -11.55
C GLY A 144 -14.77 -37.69 -11.71
N ASP A 145 -14.89 -36.84 -10.68
CA ASP A 145 -14.54 -35.41 -10.77
C ASP A 145 -13.11 -35.12 -11.23
N VAL A 146 -12.15 -35.98 -10.89
CA VAL A 146 -10.75 -35.83 -11.32
C VAL A 146 -10.64 -36.06 -12.82
N ARG A 147 -11.27 -37.11 -13.34
CA ARG A 147 -11.27 -37.43 -14.77
C ARG A 147 -12.00 -36.37 -15.58
N VAL A 148 -13.12 -35.86 -15.06
CA VAL A 148 -13.85 -34.74 -15.67
C VAL A 148 -12.95 -33.50 -15.82
N LYS A 149 -12.16 -33.16 -14.80
CA LYS A 149 -11.20 -32.04 -14.90
C LYS A 149 -10.11 -32.29 -15.93
N GLU A 150 -9.57 -33.51 -15.99
CA GLU A 150 -8.59 -33.90 -17.00
C GLU A 150 -9.15 -33.77 -18.42
N LEU A 151 -10.35 -34.30 -18.66
CA LEU A 151 -11.02 -34.22 -19.97
C LEU A 151 -11.30 -32.78 -20.40
N LEU A 152 -11.71 -31.92 -19.47
CA LEU A 152 -11.91 -30.49 -19.76
C LEU A 152 -10.58 -29.80 -20.11
N GLU A 153 -9.49 -30.13 -19.42
CA GLU A 153 -8.16 -29.58 -19.70
C GLU A 153 -7.58 -30.11 -21.03
N GLU A 154 -7.87 -31.36 -21.40
CA GLU A 154 -7.53 -31.94 -22.70
C GLU A 154 -8.26 -31.21 -23.85
N MET A 155 -9.53 -30.85 -23.64
CA MET A 155 -10.34 -30.15 -24.64
C MET A 155 -9.97 -28.67 -24.80
N GLU A 156 -9.88 -27.93 -23.70
CA GLU A 156 -9.57 -26.50 -23.70
C GLU A 156 -8.53 -26.19 -22.61
N PRO A 157 -7.23 -26.25 -22.97
CA PRO A 157 -6.16 -26.02 -22.01
C PRO A 157 -6.21 -24.63 -21.39
N GLY A 158 -6.04 -24.58 -20.06
CA GLY A 158 -6.05 -23.32 -19.33
C GLY A 158 -7.43 -22.64 -19.33
N PHE A 159 -8.51 -23.42 -19.40
CA PHE A 159 -9.86 -22.95 -19.08
C PHE A 159 -9.85 -22.43 -17.64
N THR A 160 -9.54 -21.15 -17.47
CA THR A 160 -9.33 -20.42 -16.21
C THR A 160 -9.97 -19.04 -16.34
N PHE A 161 -10.34 -18.42 -15.22
CA PHE A 161 -11.12 -17.15 -15.27
C PHE A 161 -10.29 -15.95 -15.73
N LEU A 162 -8.99 -15.95 -15.46
CA LEU A 162 -8.10 -14.82 -15.70
C LEU A 162 -7.09 -15.07 -16.84
N ARG A 163 -7.42 -15.97 -17.76
CA ARG A 163 -6.57 -16.30 -18.91
C ARG A 163 -6.23 -15.03 -19.70
N GLY A 164 -4.93 -14.75 -19.86
CA GLY A 164 -4.44 -13.59 -20.61
C GLY A 164 -4.51 -12.26 -19.86
N CYS A 165 -4.91 -12.23 -18.59
CA CYS A 165 -4.85 -11.03 -17.76
C CYS A 165 -3.42 -10.77 -17.28
N ASP A 166 -2.93 -9.53 -17.45
CA ASP A 166 -1.69 -9.09 -16.83
C ASP A 166 -1.95 -8.76 -15.36
N LEU A 167 -1.51 -9.67 -14.48
CA LEU A 167 -1.58 -9.52 -13.04
C LEU A 167 -0.25 -9.03 -12.46
N SER A 168 0.59 -8.33 -13.22
CA SER A 168 1.83 -7.73 -12.67
C SER A 168 1.53 -6.63 -11.67
N GLU A 169 0.48 -5.83 -11.91
CA GLU A 169 0.11 -4.70 -11.06
C GLU A 169 -0.72 -5.14 -9.84
N PRO A 170 -0.35 -4.70 -8.61
CA PRO A 170 -1.07 -5.07 -7.39
C PRO A 170 -2.56 -4.70 -7.41
N LEU A 171 -2.91 -3.55 -7.98
CA LEU A 171 -4.30 -3.09 -8.04
C LEU A 171 -5.16 -4.00 -8.92
N TYR A 172 -4.62 -4.50 -10.04
CA TYR A 172 -5.34 -5.46 -10.89
C TYR A 172 -5.54 -6.80 -10.18
N ARG A 173 -4.56 -7.25 -9.39
CA ARG A 173 -4.73 -8.42 -8.53
C ARG A 173 -5.83 -8.21 -7.50
N ASP A 174 -5.85 -7.07 -6.83
CA ASP A 174 -6.83 -6.79 -5.79
C ASP A 174 -8.24 -6.71 -6.36
N VAL A 175 -8.42 -6.07 -7.52
CA VAL A 175 -9.72 -6.02 -8.21
C VAL A 175 -10.14 -7.41 -8.69
N ALA A 176 -9.25 -8.16 -9.33
CA ALA A 176 -9.56 -9.52 -9.80
C ALA A 176 -9.91 -10.45 -8.63
N LYS A 177 -9.13 -10.40 -7.54
CA LYS A 177 -9.39 -11.15 -6.31
C LYS A 177 -10.74 -10.76 -5.70
N PHE A 178 -11.02 -9.47 -5.58
CA PHE A 178 -12.30 -8.98 -5.08
C PHE A 178 -13.45 -9.53 -5.93
N VAL A 179 -13.37 -9.45 -7.26
CA VAL A 179 -14.44 -9.93 -8.12
C VAL A 179 -14.61 -11.45 -8.03
N LEU A 180 -13.52 -12.22 -8.11
CA LEU A 180 -13.59 -13.68 -7.99
C LEU A 180 -14.24 -14.10 -6.66
N GLN A 181 -13.82 -13.51 -5.53
CA GLN A 181 -14.40 -13.82 -4.21
C GLN A 181 -15.91 -13.63 -4.12
N HIS A 182 -16.49 -12.74 -4.94
CA HIS A 182 -17.92 -12.44 -4.89
C HIS A 182 -18.69 -13.08 -6.05
N ALA A 183 -18.04 -13.37 -7.17
CA ALA A 183 -18.69 -13.85 -8.39
C ALA A 183 -18.77 -15.37 -8.47
N ILE A 184 -17.83 -16.11 -7.86
CA ILE A 184 -17.70 -17.56 -8.01
C ILE A 184 -17.81 -18.29 -6.67
N ASN A 185 -18.31 -19.53 -6.69
CA ASN A 185 -18.60 -20.29 -5.48
C ASN A 185 -17.34 -20.88 -4.80
N THR A 186 -16.32 -21.20 -5.58
CA THR A 186 -15.06 -21.83 -5.11
C THR A 186 -13.85 -21.06 -5.63
N PRO A 187 -13.54 -19.87 -5.08
CA PRO A 187 -12.49 -19.00 -5.59
C PRO A 187 -11.07 -19.38 -5.16
N GLU A 188 -10.90 -20.33 -4.24
CA GLU A 188 -9.62 -20.59 -3.56
C GLU A 188 -8.52 -21.06 -4.52
N GLY A 189 -8.85 -21.95 -5.47
CA GLY A 189 -7.89 -22.46 -6.45
C GLY A 189 -7.40 -21.37 -7.41
N GLU A 190 -8.31 -20.49 -7.84
CA GLU A 190 -8.00 -19.39 -8.75
C GLU A 190 -7.17 -18.31 -8.05
N ILE A 191 -7.51 -17.96 -6.81
CA ILE A 191 -6.77 -16.97 -6.02
C ILE A 191 -5.35 -17.48 -5.71
N ALA A 192 -5.18 -18.77 -5.41
CA ALA A 192 -3.87 -19.36 -5.18
C ALA A 192 -2.97 -19.26 -6.42
N ALA A 193 -3.52 -19.57 -7.60
CA ALA A 193 -2.80 -19.48 -8.88
C ALA A 193 -2.35 -18.05 -9.23
N MET A 194 -3.07 -17.01 -8.77
CA MET A 194 -2.64 -15.61 -8.94
C MET A 194 -1.39 -15.24 -8.13
N THR A 195 -1.15 -15.95 -7.02
CA THR A 195 -0.01 -15.71 -6.11
C THR A 195 1.23 -16.52 -6.47
N GLU A 196 1.07 -17.71 -7.06
CA GLU A 196 2.19 -18.59 -7.42
C GLU A 196 3.02 -18.09 -8.61
N ASN A 197 2.47 -17.21 -9.45
CA ASN A 197 3.17 -16.60 -10.59
C ASN A 197 4.10 -15.42 -10.21
N GLN A 198 4.57 -15.32 -8.95
CA GLN A 198 5.65 -14.39 -8.60
C GLN A 198 7.02 -15.05 -8.80
N PRO A 199 7.91 -14.52 -9.67
CA PRO A 199 9.33 -14.72 -9.41
C PRO A 199 9.64 -14.06 -8.07
N VAL A 200 10.11 -14.84 -7.11
CA VAL A 200 10.69 -14.31 -5.88
C VAL A 200 11.94 -13.52 -6.29
N THR A 201 11.80 -12.22 -6.55
CA THR A 201 12.94 -11.31 -6.64
C THR A 201 13.43 -11.07 -5.22
N THR A 202 14.23 -12.01 -4.70
CA THR A 202 15.16 -11.68 -3.62
C THR A 202 16.21 -10.75 -4.21
N ASN A 203 16.02 -9.45 -3.99
CA ASN A 203 17.01 -8.45 -4.33
C ASN A 203 18.31 -8.74 -3.54
N GLY A 204 19.31 -9.20 -4.29
CA GLY A 204 20.73 -8.89 -4.17
C GLY A 204 21.29 -8.60 -2.77
N ARG A 205 21.97 -9.60 -2.21
CA ARG A 205 23.27 -9.34 -1.57
C ARG A 205 24.26 -10.41 -1.99
N THR A 206 24.92 -10.16 -3.12
CA THR A 206 26.25 -10.68 -3.40
C THR A 206 27.20 -10.24 -2.29
N GLN A 207 27.58 -11.16 -1.39
CA GLN A 207 28.85 -11.06 -0.69
C GLN A 207 29.87 -11.92 -1.44
N SER A 208 30.48 -11.33 -2.46
CA SER A 208 31.81 -11.75 -2.88
C SER A 208 32.81 -10.83 -2.16
N SER A 209 33.45 -11.34 -1.12
CA SER A 209 34.75 -10.81 -0.69
C SER A 209 35.70 -12.00 -0.60
N SER A 210 36.42 -12.21 -1.69
CA SER A 210 37.53 -13.14 -1.81
C SER A 210 38.77 -12.60 -1.08
N GLY A 211 39.16 -13.32 0.00
CA GLY A 211 40.54 -13.58 0.45
C GLY A 211 41.35 -12.46 1.14
N PRO A 212 42.46 -12.80 1.85
CA PRO A 212 43.18 -14.08 1.82
C PRO A 212 43.37 -14.77 3.19
N ALA A 213 43.87 -16.01 3.10
CA ALA A 213 44.24 -16.90 4.19
C ALA A 213 45.43 -16.39 5.02
N VAL A 214 45.41 -16.66 6.33
CA VAL A 214 46.60 -16.87 7.16
C VAL A 214 46.28 -17.99 8.17
N GLN A 215 46.96 -19.12 8.04
CA GLN A 215 47.22 -20.07 9.12
C GLN A 215 48.40 -19.52 9.94
N GLU A 216 48.30 -19.53 11.28
CA GLU A 216 49.39 -19.62 12.29
C GLU A 216 48.70 -19.48 13.67
N LEU A 217 48.62 -20.55 14.49
CA LEU A 217 49.57 -21.03 15.52
C LEU A 217 49.43 -20.31 16.89
N GLU A 218 49.27 -21.16 17.93
CA GLU A 218 49.48 -20.94 19.40
C GLU A 218 48.56 -19.93 20.11
N GLU A 219 48.04 -20.17 21.32
CA GLU A 219 48.46 -20.97 22.49
C GLU A 219 47.37 -21.91 23.06
#